data_AF-A0A0E0ETT9-F1
#
_entry.id   AF-A0A0E0ETT9-F1
#
_cell.length_a   1.000
_cell.length_b   1.000
_cell.length_c   1.000
_cell.angle_alpha   90.00
_cell.angle_beta   90.00
_cell.angle_gamma   90.00
#
_symmetry.space_group_name_H-M   'P 1'
#
loop_
_entity.id
_entity.type
_entity.pdbx_description
1 polymer ?
#
loop_
_entity_poly.entity_id
_entity_poly.type
_entity_poly.pdbx_seq_one_letter_code
_entity_poly.pdbx_strand_id
1 'polypeptide(L)'
;MAAAGAAAEEYEEMLRVVEASATRIRWSLRPHSKRRLLNDILFLCTGLRPVVLMDYGGTMPELQDNLCSLLHHARQESSILSPLRLMVIKDMLYLIHAKGLAEHASPSARSQHKLAFVDLEKSCSKLLSDTEENGTLHEFVSIQDLFSANFPVDADVDLPIIQPETKGQMSEIPEENTMDNFGFRIAHGISLVIDLNPFLESAQIALPSLNGWLLGYPVTYLFRNESAETATQNLSKHSLHIYRIYAMSSISCQTLRAGTDEWQQPMDGSHASGSKAAAVAADGPGTQRTQYPYVTGSSIIALKFKDGVIMASDTGASYGSTLRYKSVERIKAVGKHSLIGASGEFSDFQEILRYLDELTLSDHMWDDGNSLGPKEVHSYLTRVMYNRRNKFDPLWNSLVIGGVKKGPKGEEKYLGMVNMIGTHFEENHIATGFGNHMAIPILRTEWREDMTFEEAVKLVEKCLLVLLYRDRSSINKFQIAKITTEGATIYPPYSLKTYWGFAAFENPAQGAVGSW
;
A
#
# COMPACT_ATOMS: atom_id res chain seq x y z
N MET A 1 23.94 -10.42 21.40
CA MET A 1 23.64 -11.42 20.34
C MET A 1 23.04 -12.70 20.90
N ALA A 2 23.70 -13.46 21.80
CA ALA A 2 23.17 -14.73 22.31
C ALA A 2 21.70 -14.70 22.79
N ALA A 3 21.32 -13.72 23.63
CA ALA A 3 19.94 -13.59 24.12
C ALA A 3 18.88 -13.33 23.02
N ALA A 4 19.27 -12.69 21.92
CA ALA A 4 18.37 -12.46 20.78
C ALA A 4 18.22 -13.70 19.89
N GLY A 5 19.21 -14.61 19.90
CA GLY A 5 19.10 -15.92 19.26
C GLY A 5 18.14 -16.83 20.00
N ALA A 6 18.29 -16.94 21.33
CA ALA A 6 17.42 -17.78 22.17
C ALA A 6 15.93 -17.38 22.06
N ALA A 7 15.62 -16.08 22.11
CA ALA A 7 14.25 -15.60 21.94
C ALA A 7 13.68 -15.92 20.54
N ALA A 8 14.49 -15.88 19.49
CA ALA A 8 14.04 -16.21 18.13
C ALA A 8 13.69 -17.71 17.98
N GLU A 9 14.45 -18.59 18.63
CA GLU A 9 14.16 -20.04 18.67
C GLU A 9 12.84 -20.32 19.43
N GLU A 10 12.59 -19.62 20.53
CA GLU A 10 11.35 -19.74 21.32
C GLU A 10 10.08 -19.39 20.51
N TYR A 11 10.13 -18.29 19.74
CA TYR A 11 9.02 -17.92 18.84
C TYR A 11 8.87 -18.85 17.63
N GLU A 12 9.97 -19.43 17.11
CA GLU A 12 9.87 -20.40 16.02
C GLU A 12 9.18 -21.68 16.49
N GLU A 13 9.50 -22.17 17.68
CA GLU A 13 8.84 -23.34 18.27
C GLU A 13 7.37 -23.08 18.62
N MET A 14 7.06 -21.89 19.16
CA MET A 14 5.67 -21.44 19.35
C MET A 14 4.85 -21.51 18.05
N LEU A 15 5.41 -21.07 16.92
CA LEU A 15 4.71 -21.12 15.63
C LEU A 15 4.50 -22.56 15.14
N ARG A 16 5.45 -23.48 15.38
CA ARG A 16 5.29 -24.91 15.08
C ARG A 16 4.18 -25.54 15.90
N VAL A 17 4.08 -25.22 17.20
CA VAL A 17 2.99 -25.64 18.09
C VAL A 17 1.62 -25.18 17.57
N VAL A 18 1.52 -23.94 17.08
CA VAL A 18 0.28 -23.43 16.46
C VAL A 18 -0.07 -24.18 15.18
N GLU A 19 0.90 -24.45 14.29
CA GLU A 19 0.65 -25.20 13.06
C GLU A 19 0.26 -26.67 13.34
N ALA A 20 0.89 -27.31 14.33
CA ALA A 20 0.55 -28.65 14.79
C ALA A 20 -0.87 -28.69 15.37
N SER A 21 -1.21 -27.72 16.23
CA SER A 21 -2.54 -27.57 16.83
C SER A 21 -3.64 -27.35 15.78
N ALA A 22 -3.39 -26.51 14.77
CA ALA A 22 -4.32 -26.29 13.64
C ALA A 22 -4.56 -27.57 12.82
N THR A 23 -3.50 -28.37 12.64
CA THR A 23 -3.57 -29.68 11.97
C THR A 23 -4.36 -30.70 12.81
N ARG A 24 -4.17 -30.70 14.13
CA ARG A 24 -4.84 -31.58 15.11
C ARG A 24 -6.35 -31.37 15.13
N ILE A 25 -6.81 -30.12 15.07
CA ILE A 25 -8.25 -29.78 14.97
C ILE A 25 -8.81 -29.89 13.54
N ARG A 26 -7.98 -30.28 12.55
CA ARG A 26 -8.32 -30.39 11.12
C ARG A 26 -8.79 -29.07 10.47
N TRP A 27 -8.34 -27.93 10.97
CA TRP A 27 -8.78 -26.63 10.45
C TRP A 27 -8.09 -26.29 9.12
N SER A 28 -8.86 -26.38 8.02
CA SER A 28 -8.36 -26.19 6.66
C SER A 28 -8.32 -24.72 6.23
N LEU A 29 -7.26 -24.01 6.58
CA LEU A 29 -7.01 -22.65 6.11
C LEU A 29 -6.29 -22.61 4.76
N ARG A 30 -6.69 -21.65 3.90
CA ARG A 30 -5.94 -21.34 2.67
C ARG A 30 -4.51 -20.88 3.01
N PRO A 31 -3.49 -21.16 2.18
CA PRO A 31 -2.08 -20.85 2.51
C PRO A 31 -1.82 -19.39 2.92
N HIS A 32 -2.48 -18.43 2.28
CA HIS A 32 -2.39 -17.01 2.64
C HIS A 32 -2.99 -16.72 4.03
N SER A 33 -4.17 -17.27 4.33
CA SER A 33 -4.84 -17.12 5.63
C SER A 33 -4.07 -17.80 6.76
N LYS A 34 -3.49 -18.99 6.51
CA LYS A 34 -2.60 -19.67 7.47
C LYS A 34 -1.40 -18.80 7.82
N ARG A 35 -0.72 -18.24 6.81
CA ARG A 35 0.43 -17.34 7.00
C ARG A 35 0.06 -16.07 7.76
N ARG A 36 -1.14 -15.51 7.51
CA ARG A 36 -1.62 -14.31 8.21
C ARG A 36 -1.92 -14.60 9.69
N LEU A 37 -2.63 -15.68 10.01
CA LEU A 37 -2.86 -16.15 11.38
C LEU A 37 -1.55 -16.32 12.17
N LEU A 38 -0.53 -16.93 11.57
CA LEU A 38 0.77 -17.14 12.21
C LEU A 38 1.51 -15.82 12.47
N ASN A 39 1.52 -14.91 11.49
CA ASN A 39 2.11 -13.57 11.68
C ASN A 39 1.38 -12.77 12.76
N ASP A 40 0.05 -12.83 12.79
CA ASP A 40 -0.75 -12.06 13.73
C ASP A 40 -0.64 -12.61 15.18
N ILE A 41 -0.54 -13.94 15.36
CA ILE A 41 -0.15 -14.56 16.65
C ILE A 41 1.26 -14.13 17.06
N LEU A 42 2.22 -14.14 16.12
CA LEU A 42 3.59 -13.68 16.39
C LEU A 42 3.60 -12.23 16.88
N PHE A 43 2.89 -11.31 16.20
CA PHE A 43 2.83 -9.90 16.58
C PHE A 43 2.20 -9.65 17.96
N LEU A 44 1.23 -10.47 18.36
CA LEU A 44 0.64 -10.44 19.69
C LEU A 44 1.64 -10.91 20.76
N CYS A 45 2.30 -12.05 20.53
CA CYS A 45 3.25 -12.63 21.49
C CYS A 45 4.59 -11.88 21.58
N THR A 46 5.02 -11.17 20.53
CA THR A 46 6.18 -10.27 20.59
C THR A 46 5.86 -8.88 21.12
N GLY A 47 4.60 -8.59 21.50
CA GLY A 47 4.17 -7.26 21.96
C GLY A 47 4.20 -6.17 20.89
N LEU A 48 4.25 -6.53 19.59
CA LEU A 48 4.21 -5.55 18.50
C LEU A 48 2.80 -4.96 18.30
N ARG A 49 1.75 -5.70 18.69
CA ARG A 49 0.35 -5.26 18.72
C ARG A 49 -0.37 -5.90 19.90
N PRO A 50 -1.35 -5.23 20.53
CA PRO A 50 -2.15 -5.81 21.62
C PRO A 50 -3.41 -6.56 21.13
N VAL A 51 -3.91 -6.21 19.94
CA VAL A 51 -5.19 -6.67 19.37
C VAL A 51 -5.06 -6.88 17.86
N VAL A 52 -5.70 -7.92 17.33
CA VAL A 52 -5.89 -8.17 15.90
C VAL A 52 -7.37 -8.47 15.61
N LEU A 53 -7.93 -7.87 14.56
CA LEU A 53 -9.24 -8.23 14.00
C LEU A 53 -9.12 -9.47 13.10
N MET A 54 -9.95 -10.48 13.34
CA MET A 54 -9.88 -11.79 12.69
C MET A 54 -10.83 -11.85 11.49
N ASP A 55 -10.29 -11.93 10.27
CA ASP A 55 -11.04 -11.97 9.00
C ASP A 55 -10.73 -13.22 8.15
N TYR A 56 -10.15 -14.25 8.77
CA TYR A 56 -9.72 -15.46 8.06
C TYR A 56 -10.91 -16.35 7.73
N GLY A 57 -10.84 -17.03 6.58
CA GLY A 57 -11.97 -17.74 5.98
C GLY A 57 -12.74 -18.66 6.94
N GLY A 58 -14.05 -18.39 7.02
CA GLY A 58 -15.04 -19.04 7.88
C GLY A 58 -16.20 -18.07 8.08
N THR A 59 -17.32 -18.55 8.62
CA THR A 59 -18.40 -17.70 9.14
C THR A 59 -18.47 -17.86 10.66
N MET A 60 -18.90 -16.83 11.38
CA MET A 60 -19.30 -17.02 12.78
C MET A 60 -20.50 -17.98 12.83
N PRO A 61 -20.58 -18.93 13.80
CA PRO A 61 -19.66 -19.15 14.92
C PRO A 61 -18.45 -20.05 14.63
N GLU A 62 -18.40 -20.73 13.48
CA GLU A 62 -17.37 -21.73 13.14
C GLU A 62 -15.93 -21.20 13.27
N LEU A 63 -15.70 -19.93 12.90
CA LEU A 63 -14.40 -19.26 13.06
C LEU A 63 -13.99 -19.15 14.54
N GLN A 64 -14.93 -18.80 15.43
CA GLN A 64 -14.70 -18.70 16.87
C GLN A 64 -14.39 -20.08 17.46
N ASP A 65 -15.16 -21.12 17.12
CA ASP A 65 -14.97 -22.47 17.65
C ASP A 65 -13.62 -23.08 17.23
N ASN A 66 -13.20 -22.86 15.98
CA ASN A 66 -11.88 -23.27 15.50
C ASN A 66 -10.75 -22.54 16.23
N LEU A 67 -10.87 -21.23 16.46
CA LEU A 67 -9.86 -20.46 17.20
C LEU A 67 -9.82 -20.81 18.69
N CYS A 68 -10.97 -21.05 19.33
CA CYS A 68 -11.05 -21.57 20.69
C CYS A 68 -10.30 -22.91 20.81
N SER A 69 -10.57 -23.83 19.90
CA SER A 69 -9.97 -25.18 19.88
C SER A 69 -8.47 -25.11 19.61
N LEU A 70 -8.04 -24.22 18.70
CA LEU A 70 -6.63 -23.96 18.41
C LEU A 70 -5.89 -23.46 19.65
N LEU A 71 -6.40 -22.41 20.31
CA LEU A 71 -5.78 -21.84 21.50
C LEU A 71 -5.79 -22.81 22.69
N HIS A 72 -6.85 -23.61 22.84
CA HIS A 72 -6.94 -24.62 23.91
C HIS A 72 -5.82 -25.65 23.82
N HIS A 73 -5.54 -26.18 22.63
CA HIS A 73 -4.44 -27.12 22.43
C HIS A 73 -3.08 -26.43 22.48
N ALA A 74 -2.90 -25.31 21.76
CA ALA A 74 -1.59 -24.67 21.65
C ALA A 74 -1.08 -24.14 23.02
N ARG A 75 -1.98 -23.73 23.93
CA ARG A 75 -1.63 -23.31 25.31
C ARG A 75 -1.20 -24.47 26.23
N GLN A 76 -1.50 -25.72 25.89
CA GLN A 76 -1.01 -26.89 26.64
C GLN A 76 0.45 -27.21 26.28
N GLU A 77 0.87 -26.83 25.07
CA GLU A 77 2.17 -27.14 24.49
C GLU A 77 3.14 -25.93 24.54
N SER A 78 2.64 -24.69 24.61
CA SER A 78 3.46 -23.47 24.76
C SER A 78 2.87 -22.46 25.76
N SER A 79 3.66 -22.07 26.76
CA SER A 79 3.31 -21.08 27.78
C SER A 79 3.24 -19.64 27.23
N ILE A 80 3.94 -19.33 26.13
CA ILE A 80 3.95 -18.01 25.47
C ILE A 80 2.55 -17.64 24.95
N LEU A 81 1.75 -18.65 24.60
CA LEU A 81 0.37 -18.48 24.13
C LEU A 81 -0.64 -18.30 25.29
N SER A 82 -0.21 -18.49 26.55
CA SER A 82 -1.09 -18.43 27.71
C SER A 82 -1.82 -17.10 27.94
N PRO A 83 -1.32 -15.91 27.54
CA PRO A 83 -2.04 -14.65 27.68
C PRO A 83 -3.04 -14.39 26.54
N LEU A 84 -3.08 -15.21 25.49
CA LEU A 84 -3.99 -15.01 24.36
C LEU A 84 -5.45 -15.33 24.73
N ARG A 85 -6.36 -14.45 24.31
CA ARG A 85 -7.82 -14.61 24.45
C ARG A 85 -8.51 -14.19 23.16
N LEU A 86 -9.73 -14.69 22.96
CA LEU A 86 -10.65 -14.19 21.95
C LEU A 86 -11.58 -13.17 22.58
N MET A 87 -11.88 -12.10 21.84
CA MET A 87 -12.78 -11.04 22.25
C MET A 87 -13.82 -10.84 21.15
N VAL A 88 -15.10 -10.74 21.51
CA VAL A 88 -16.22 -10.55 20.58
C VAL A 88 -16.83 -9.17 20.82
N ILE A 89 -16.98 -8.39 19.74
CA ILE A 89 -17.69 -7.09 19.76
C ILE A 89 -18.60 -7.04 18.54
N LYS A 90 -19.92 -6.98 18.78
CA LYS A 90 -20.97 -7.20 17.77
C LYS A 90 -20.68 -8.50 17.01
N ASP A 91 -20.80 -8.49 15.69
CA ASP A 91 -20.50 -9.65 14.84
C ASP A 91 -19.00 -9.79 14.49
N MET A 92 -18.10 -9.07 15.17
CA MET A 92 -16.66 -9.05 14.89
C MET A 92 -15.87 -9.81 15.97
N LEU A 93 -14.92 -10.64 15.52
CA LEU A 93 -14.04 -11.44 16.37
C LEU A 93 -12.61 -10.86 16.38
N TYR A 94 -12.03 -10.74 17.56
CA TYR A 94 -10.68 -10.23 17.79
C TYR A 94 -9.84 -11.26 18.54
N LEU A 95 -8.56 -11.36 18.20
CA LEU A 95 -7.56 -12.07 18.97
C LEU A 95 -6.72 -11.05 19.74
N ILE A 96 -6.62 -11.21 21.05
CA ILE A 96 -5.97 -10.25 21.96
C ILE A 96 -4.89 -10.91 22.79
N HIS A 97 -3.86 -10.14 23.14
CA HIS A 97 -2.91 -10.48 24.19
C HIS A 97 -3.37 -9.77 25.48
N ALA A 98 -3.92 -10.50 26.47
CA ALA A 98 -4.64 -9.89 27.60
C ALA A 98 -3.81 -8.83 28.34
N LYS A 99 -2.54 -9.13 28.64
CA LYS A 99 -1.60 -8.18 29.24
C LYS A 99 -1.24 -7.01 28.32
N GLY A 100 -1.14 -7.25 27.02
CA GLY A 100 -0.83 -6.19 26.04
C GLY A 100 -2.00 -5.22 25.86
N LEU A 101 -3.24 -5.72 25.91
CA LEU A 101 -4.44 -4.89 25.92
C LEU A 101 -4.58 -4.10 27.23
N ALA A 102 -4.27 -4.70 28.38
CA ALA A 102 -4.21 -4.00 29.67
C ALA A 102 -3.21 -2.82 29.63
N GLU A 103 -1.99 -3.08 29.14
CA GLU A 103 -0.97 -2.05 28.95
C GLU A 103 -1.43 -0.96 27.95
N HIS A 104 -2.03 -1.33 26.82
CA HIS A 104 -2.56 -0.38 25.81
C HIS A 104 -3.74 0.48 26.30
N ALA A 105 -4.61 -0.08 27.15
CA ALA A 105 -5.73 0.65 27.74
C ALA A 105 -5.30 1.58 28.88
N SER A 106 -4.18 1.28 29.54
CA SER A 106 -3.71 1.99 30.74
C SER A 106 -3.63 3.53 30.56
N PRO A 107 -3.94 4.33 31.61
CA PRO A 107 -3.83 5.79 31.55
C PRO A 107 -2.41 6.27 31.18
N SER A 108 -1.38 5.54 31.59
CA SER A 108 0.03 5.83 31.26
C SER A 108 0.30 5.67 29.76
N ALA A 109 -0.11 4.56 29.14
CA ALA A 109 0.06 4.37 27.70
C ALA A 109 -0.73 5.40 26.88
N ARG A 110 -1.97 5.72 27.29
CA ARG A 110 -2.80 6.78 26.71
C ARG A 110 -2.14 8.17 26.75
N SER A 111 -1.36 8.46 27.80
CA SER A 111 -0.61 9.72 27.91
C SER A 111 0.66 9.77 27.03
N GLN A 112 1.31 8.63 26.81
CA GLN A 112 2.54 8.53 26.01
C GLN A 112 2.23 8.52 24.50
N HIS A 113 1.17 7.84 24.09
CA HIS A 113 0.72 7.77 22.71
C HIS A 113 -0.31 8.87 22.46
N LYS A 114 0.15 10.02 21.94
CA LYS A 114 -0.70 11.17 21.59
C LYS A 114 -1.60 10.85 20.39
N LEU A 115 -2.67 10.09 20.64
CA LEU A 115 -3.67 9.67 19.66
C LEU A 115 -4.31 10.89 19.00
N ALA A 116 -4.32 10.90 17.67
CA ALA A 116 -4.94 11.96 16.88
C ALA A 116 -6.43 11.68 16.70
N PHE A 117 -7.29 12.39 17.42
CA PHE A 117 -8.75 12.26 17.27
C PHE A 117 -9.29 13.22 16.21
N VAL A 118 -10.12 12.71 15.30
CA VAL A 118 -10.80 13.51 14.27
C VAL A 118 -12.30 13.28 14.39
N ASP A 119 -13.03 14.33 14.77
CA ASP A 119 -14.50 14.36 14.73
C ASP A 119 -14.98 14.35 13.26
N LEU A 120 -15.78 13.34 12.90
CA LEU A 120 -16.40 13.23 11.58
C LEU A 120 -17.88 13.66 11.56
N GLU A 121 -18.47 13.97 12.70
CA GLU A 121 -19.85 14.49 12.81
C GLU A 121 -19.89 15.96 12.40
N LYS A 122 -18.82 16.71 12.72
CA LYS A 122 -18.64 18.12 12.32
C LYS A 122 -18.00 18.22 10.93
N SER A 123 -18.55 19.10 10.09
CA SER A 123 -18.09 19.35 8.71
C SER A 123 -16.67 19.93 8.60
N CYS A 124 -16.10 20.41 9.70
CA CYS A 124 -14.69 20.82 9.77
C CYS A 124 -13.91 19.77 10.57
N SER A 125 -13.26 18.85 9.85
CA SER A 125 -12.46 17.76 10.41
C SER A 125 -11.15 18.26 11.05
N LYS A 126 -11.28 18.96 12.16
CA LYS A 126 -10.16 19.43 12.98
C LYS A 126 -9.64 18.29 13.84
N LEU A 127 -8.31 18.26 14.01
CA LEU A 127 -7.66 17.46 15.02
C LEU A 127 -8.08 17.98 16.40
N LEU A 128 -8.67 17.13 17.24
CA LEU A 128 -9.01 17.48 18.61
C LEU A 128 -7.75 17.38 19.48
N SER A 129 -7.37 18.49 20.13
CA SER A 129 -6.28 18.54 21.10
C SER A 129 -6.74 18.43 22.55
N ASP A 130 -7.97 18.85 22.83
CA ASP A 130 -8.48 19.10 24.18
C ASP A 130 -9.83 18.40 24.40
N THR A 131 -10.02 17.83 25.60
CA THR A 131 -11.15 16.97 25.94
C THR A 131 -12.45 17.70 26.29
N GLU A 132 -12.41 19.01 26.49
CA GLU A 132 -13.51 19.75 27.16
C GLU A 132 -14.68 20.16 26.24
N GLU A 133 -14.53 20.15 24.91
CA GLU A 133 -15.55 20.64 23.96
C GLU A 133 -16.29 19.56 23.15
N ASN A 134 -16.10 18.26 23.43
CA ASN A 134 -16.70 17.21 22.59
C ASN A 134 -17.30 16.02 23.37
N GLY A 135 -18.63 15.94 23.40
CA GLY A 135 -19.37 14.84 24.05
C GLY A 135 -19.09 13.45 23.45
N THR A 136 -18.75 13.36 22.16
CA THR A 136 -18.36 12.08 21.52
C THR A 136 -16.96 11.64 21.96
N LEU A 137 -16.06 12.57 22.31
CA LEU A 137 -14.75 12.24 22.89
C LEU A 137 -14.87 11.85 24.37
N HIS A 138 -15.75 12.49 25.14
CA HIS A 138 -16.01 12.12 26.55
C HIS A 138 -16.54 10.69 26.68
N GLU A 139 -17.53 10.33 25.85
CA GLU A 139 -18.06 8.95 25.78
C GLU A 139 -16.96 7.96 25.38
N PHE A 140 -16.07 8.34 24.45
CA PHE A 140 -14.95 7.50 24.02
C PHE A 140 -13.95 7.22 25.14
N VAL A 141 -13.55 8.27 25.89
CA VAL A 141 -12.65 8.12 27.06
C VAL A 141 -13.31 7.25 28.13
N SER A 142 -14.63 7.40 28.35
CA SER A 142 -15.40 6.55 29.29
C SER A 142 -15.32 5.06 28.90
N ILE A 143 -15.36 4.74 27.60
CA ILE A 143 -15.14 3.36 27.12
C ILE A 143 -13.69 2.91 27.38
N GLN A 144 -12.68 3.75 27.15
CA GLN A 144 -11.28 3.40 27.44
C GLN A 144 -11.04 3.13 28.94
N ASP A 145 -11.73 3.85 29.82
CA ASP A 145 -11.68 3.63 31.27
C ASP A 145 -12.38 2.31 31.67
N LEU A 146 -13.50 1.97 31.03
CA LEU A 146 -14.15 0.65 31.18
C LEU A 146 -13.25 -0.51 30.73
N PHE A 147 -12.52 -0.35 29.62
CA PHE A 147 -11.52 -1.34 29.20
C PHE A 147 -10.36 -1.44 30.23
N SER A 148 -9.92 -0.31 30.79
CA SER A 148 -8.88 -0.29 31.84
C SER A 148 -9.32 -1.03 33.11
N ALA A 149 -10.60 -0.95 33.46
CA ALA A 149 -11.17 -1.65 34.62
C ALA A 149 -11.33 -3.16 34.40
N ASN A 150 -11.67 -3.59 33.18
CA ASN A 150 -11.83 -5.01 32.84
C ASN A 150 -10.50 -5.73 32.54
N PHE A 151 -9.44 -4.98 32.20
CA PHE A 151 -8.10 -5.50 31.93
C PHE A 151 -7.05 -4.77 32.80
N PRO A 152 -7.00 -5.04 34.12
CA PRO A 152 -5.99 -4.45 35.00
C PRO A 152 -4.58 -4.99 34.69
N VAL A 153 -3.58 -4.11 34.76
CA VAL A 153 -2.17 -4.43 34.42
C VAL A 153 -1.52 -5.38 35.44
N ASP A 154 -1.94 -5.31 36.71
CA ASP A 154 -1.32 -6.01 37.84
C ASP A 154 -1.95 -7.39 38.16
N ALA A 155 -2.84 -7.90 37.30
CA ALA A 155 -3.43 -9.22 37.49
C ALA A 155 -2.48 -10.33 37.00
N ASP A 156 -1.60 -10.80 37.89
CA ASP A 156 -0.92 -12.08 37.72
C ASP A 156 -1.97 -13.20 37.64
N VAL A 157 -2.06 -13.85 36.47
CA VAL A 157 -2.96 -14.98 36.26
C VAL A 157 -2.29 -16.24 36.81
N ASP A 158 -2.40 -16.43 38.12
CA ASP A 158 -1.95 -17.62 38.82
C ASP A 158 -2.53 -18.90 38.17
N LEU A 159 -1.65 -19.89 37.98
CA LEU A 159 -1.98 -21.19 37.38
C LEU A 159 -2.32 -22.24 38.44
N PRO A 160 -3.57 -22.74 38.51
CA PRO A 160 -3.84 -24.02 39.15
C PRO A 160 -3.64 -25.17 38.14
N ILE A 161 -2.59 -25.96 38.36
CA ILE A 161 -2.39 -27.26 37.69
C ILE A 161 -3.34 -28.28 38.32
N ILE A 162 -4.20 -28.92 37.54
CA ILE A 162 -4.97 -30.09 37.98
C ILE A 162 -4.88 -31.21 36.92
N GLN A 163 -4.46 -32.40 37.37
CA GLN A 163 -4.43 -33.63 36.58
C GLN A 163 -5.83 -34.27 36.51
N PRO A 164 -6.17 -35.04 35.47
CA PRO A 164 -7.51 -35.58 35.29
C PRO A 164 -7.77 -36.83 36.16
N GLU A 165 -8.63 -36.74 37.17
CA GLU A 165 -9.19 -37.93 37.84
C GLU A 165 -10.74 -38.01 37.81
N THR A 166 -11.18 -39.07 37.13
CA THR A 166 -12.34 -39.95 37.32
C THR A 166 -13.47 -39.59 38.32
N LYS A 167 -14.69 -39.45 37.77
CA LYS A 167 -16.05 -39.70 38.36
C LYS A 167 -16.22 -39.75 39.91
N GLY A 168 -17.08 -38.87 40.46
CA GLY A 168 -17.81 -39.20 41.71
C GLY A 168 -18.64 -38.10 42.41
N GLN A 169 -19.97 -38.19 42.29
CA GLN A 169 -21.00 -37.72 43.26
C GLN A 169 -21.10 -36.22 43.65
N MET A 170 -22.09 -35.90 44.51
CA MET A 170 -22.90 -34.67 44.52
C MET A 170 -23.36 -34.31 45.95
N SER A 171 -23.25 -33.03 46.37
CA SER A 171 -23.89 -32.49 47.60
C SER A 171 -23.79 -30.94 47.74
N GLU A 172 -24.92 -30.30 48.10
CA GLU A 172 -25.10 -28.89 48.55
C GLU A 172 -24.54 -28.66 49.99
N ILE A 173 -24.58 -27.50 50.69
CA ILE A 173 -25.26 -26.17 50.67
C ILE A 173 -24.33 -25.18 51.49
N PRO A 174 -24.61 -23.86 51.71
CA PRO A 174 -25.50 -22.86 51.09
C PRO A 174 -24.80 -21.50 50.74
N GLU A 175 -25.57 -20.53 50.24
CA GLU A 175 -25.20 -19.12 49.97
C GLU A 175 -25.11 -18.24 51.24
N GLU A 176 -24.29 -17.19 51.23
CA GLU A 176 -24.44 -16.02 52.11
C GLU A 176 -24.27 -14.72 51.29
N ASN A 177 -25.21 -13.77 51.46
CA ASN A 177 -25.42 -12.67 50.51
C ASN A 177 -24.55 -11.44 50.78
N THR A 178 -23.80 -10.99 49.77
CA THR A 178 -23.41 -9.58 49.61
C THR A 178 -23.73 -9.14 48.17
N MET A 179 -24.22 -7.91 47.99
CA MET A 179 -24.79 -7.46 46.70
C MET A 179 -23.73 -7.22 45.62
N ASP A 180 -23.55 -8.17 44.71
CA ASP A 180 -22.86 -7.94 43.43
C ASP A 180 -23.86 -7.41 42.38
N ASN A 181 -23.74 -6.11 42.08
CA ASN A 181 -24.18 -5.58 40.78
C ASN A 181 -23.16 -5.99 39.70
N PHE A 182 -23.64 -6.17 38.46
CA PHE A 182 -22.92 -6.76 37.32
C PHE A 182 -22.77 -8.28 37.39
N GLY A 183 -23.82 -8.97 36.93
CA GLY A 183 -23.90 -10.43 36.87
C GLY A 183 -22.96 -11.07 35.85
N PHE A 184 -21.67 -11.13 36.17
CA PHE A 184 -20.78 -12.17 35.62
C PHE A 184 -21.06 -13.48 36.36
N ARG A 185 -21.61 -14.48 35.66
CA ARG A 185 -21.55 -15.87 36.15
C ARG A 185 -20.11 -16.39 36.01
N ILE A 186 -19.28 -16.11 37.00
CA ILE A 186 -17.98 -16.77 37.18
C ILE A 186 -18.24 -18.20 37.67
N ALA A 187 -18.58 -19.09 36.72
CA ALA A 187 -18.56 -20.53 36.95
C ALA A 187 -17.13 -21.05 36.70
N HIS A 188 -16.66 -21.98 37.54
CA HIS A 188 -15.29 -22.50 37.51
C HIS A 188 -14.85 -22.99 36.12
N GLY A 189 -13.86 -22.31 35.53
CA GLY A 189 -13.22 -22.69 34.27
C GLY A 189 -12.75 -21.47 33.49
N ILE A 190 -11.46 -21.42 33.13
CA ILE A 190 -10.85 -20.26 32.45
C ILE A 190 -11.44 -20.11 31.04
N SER A 191 -12.39 -19.19 30.86
CA SER A 191 -12.94 -18.90 29.52
C SER A 191 -11.86 -18.34 28.59
N LEU A 192 -11.79 -18.90 27.38
CA LEU A 192 -10.96 -18.41 26.28
C LEU A 192 -11.60 -17.22 25.55
N VAL A 193 -12.91 -17.00 25.73
CA VAL A 193 -13.70 -15.99 25.03
C VAL A 193 -14.21 -14.94 26.02
N ILE A 194 -14.09 -13.68 25.62
CA ILE A 194 -14.61 -12.49 26.30
C ILE A 194 -15.66 -11.87 25.38
N ASP A 195 -16.93 -11.90 25.77
CA ASP A 195 -17.99 -11.20 25.05
C ASP A 195 -18.15 -9.78 25.62
N LEU A 196 -17.93 -8.77 24.79
CA LEU A 196 -18.08 -7.36 25.17
C LEU A 196 -19.40 -6.74 24.68
N ASN A 197 -20.30 -7.52 24.07
CA ASN A 197 -21.61 -7.02 23.64
C ASN A 197 -22.40 -6.34 24.77
N PRO A 198 -22.57 -6.93 25.98
CA PRO A 198 -23.36 -6.31 27.05
C PRO A 198 -22.80 -4.96 27.52
N PHE A 199 -21.51 -4.70 27.32
CA PHE A 199 -20.82 -3.47 27.71
C PHE A 199 -20.93 -2.36 26.67
N LEU A 200 -21.27 -2.71 25.44
CA LEU A 200 -21.33 -1.80 24.28
C LEU A 200 -22.74 -1.65 23.70
N GLU A 201 -23.75 -2.32 24.28
CA GLU A 201 -25.17 -2.13 23.95
C GLU A 201 -25.66 -0.69 24.16
N SER A 202 -25.18 -0.01 25.20
CA SER A 202 -25.52 1.39 25.51
C SER A 202 -24.60 2.42 24.82
N ALA A 203 -23.54 1.98 24.14
CA ALA A 203 -22.58 2.86 23.50
C ALA A 203 -23.13 3.40 22.17
N GLN A 204 -23.24 4.72 22.06
CA GLN A 204 -23.67 5.40 20.85
C GLN A 204 -22.54 5.51 19.83
N ILE A 205 -21.29 5.36 20.26
CA ILE A 205 -20.09 5.37 19.39
C ILE A 205 -20.12 4.24 18.35
N ALA A 206 -19.71 4.57 17.13
CA ALA A 206 -19.63 3.62 16.03
C ALA A 206 -18.45 2.65 16.18
N LEU A 207 -18.66 1.38 15.83
CA LEU A 207 -17.62 0.34 15.89
C LEU A 207 -16.34 0.68 15.11
N PRO A 208 -16.36 1.33 13.93
CA PRO A 208 -15.15 1.78 13.26
C PRO A 208 -14.30 2.76 14.10
N SER A 209 -14.94 3.61 14.92
CA SER A 209 -14.26 4.52 15.84
C SER A 209 -13.51 3.74 16.93
N LEU A 210 -14.16 2.72 17.51
CA LEU A 210 -13.55 1.82 18.50
C LEU A 210 -12.38 1.02 17.90
N ASN A 211 -12.56 0.51 16.67
CA ASN A 211 -11.52 -0.23 15.94
C ASN A 211 -10.31 0.62 15.58
N GLY A 212 -10.49 1.93 15.40
CA GLY A 212 -9.39 2.90 15.26
C GLY A 212 -8.38 2.79 16.40
N TRP A 213 -8.86 2.80 17.65
CA TRP A 213 -8.02 2.71 18.84
C TRP A 213 -7.59 1.29 19.19
N LEU A 214 -8.50 0.31 19.13
CA LEU A 214 -8.18 -1.08 19.48
C LEU A 214 -7.05 -1.65 18.62
N LEU A 215 -7.06 -1.36 17.32
CA LEU A 215 -6.03 -1.82 16.37
C LEU A 215 -4.77 -0.95 16.34
N GLY A 216 -4.68 0.05 17.22
CA GLY A 216 -3.49 0.90 17.38
C GLY A 216 -3.23 1.84 16.21
N TYR A 217 -4.27 2.32 15.51
CA TYR A 217 -4.06 3.34 14.47
C TYR A 217 -3.65 4.68 15.10
N PRO A 218 -2.67 5.40 14.51
CA PRO A 218 -2.21 6.69 15.04
C PRO A 218 -3.29 7.78 15.00
N VAL A 219 -4.32 7.58 14.18
CA VAL A 219 -5.44 8.50 13.96
C VAL A 219 -6.73 7.73 14.15
N THR A 220 -7.58 8.18 15.06
CA THR A 220 -8.88 7.59 15.34
C THR A 220 -9.98 8.55 14.92
N TYR A 221 -10.80 8.11 13.97
CA TYR A 221 -12.00 8.83 13.55
C TYR A 221 -13.10 8.62 14.58
N LEU A 222 -13.73 9.70 15.05
CA LEU A 222 -14.80 9.65 16.05
C LEU A 222 -16.13 10.06 15.42
N PHE A 223 -17.12 9.19 15.55
CA PHE A 223 -18.52 9.42 15.21
C PHE A 223 -19.44 8.41 15.92
N ARG A 224 -20.70 8.79 16.11
CA ARG A 224 -21.79 7.94 16.63
C ARG A 224 -22.44 7.12 15.52
N ASN A 225 -23.12 6.04 15.88
CA ASN A 225 -23.85 5.17 14.96
C ASN A 225 -24.91 5.94 14.15
N GLU A 226 -25.61 6.90 14.77
CA GLU A 226 -26.61 7.76 14.11
C GLU A 226 -25.99 8.70 13.04
N SER A 227 -24.74 9.12 13.25
CA SER A 227 -24.00 10.04 12.38
C SER A 227 -23.25 9.35 11.24
N ALA A 228 -23.41 8.04 11.04
CA ALA A 228 -22.57 7.25 10.13
C ALA A 228 -22.65 7.70 8.65
N GLU A 229 -23.82 8.14 8.18
CA GLU A 229 -23.98 8.70 6.83
C GLU A 229 -23.23 10.04 6.69
N THR A 230 -23.40 10.94 7.66
CA THR A 230 -22.69 12.23 7.74
C THR A 230 -21.18 12.05 7.79
N ALA A 231 -20.69 11.11 8.60
CA ALA A 231 -19.27 10.79 8.69
C ALA A 231 -18.70 10.26 7.35
N THR A 232 -19.43 9.36 6.68
CA THR A 232 -19.08 8.86 5.34
C THR A 232 -19.08 9.97 4.28
N GLN A 233 -20.03 10.89 4.37
CA GLN A 233 -20.13 12.05 3.49
C GLN A 233 -18.99 13.05 3.73
N ASN A 234 -18.59 13.27 4.99
CA ASN A 234 -17.47 14.14 5.33
C ASN A 234 -16.14 13.56 4.84
N LEU A 235 -15.90 12.24 5.04
CA LEU A 235 -14.72 11.53 4.53
C LEU A 235 -14.58 11.57 3.00
N SER A 236 -15.70 11.58 2.26
CA SER A 236 -15.70 11.59 0.80
C SER A 236 -15.63 13.00 0.19
N LYS A 237 -16.10 14.03 0.89
CA LYS A 237 -16.12 15.43 0.41
C LYS A 237 -14.91 16.26 0.85
N HIS A 238 -14.27 15.95 1.97
CA HIS A 238 -13.24 16.81 2.58
C HIS A 238 -11.88 16.12 2.70
N SER A 239 -10.81 16.81 2.27
CA SER A 239 -9.45 16.31 2.39
C SER A 239 -8.93 16.44 3.82
N LEU A 240 -8.73 15.31 4.47
CA LEU A 240 -8.15 15.21 5.81
C LEU A 240 -6.64 15.49 5.81
N HIS A 241 -6.23 16.71 6.19
CA HIS A 241 -4.82 17.10 6.34
C HIS A 241 -4.21 16.63 7.67
N ILE A 242 -4.23 15.32 7.91
CA ILE A 242 -3.78 14.73 9.19
C ILE A 242 -2.25 14.66 9.31
N TYR A 243 -1.54 14.58 8.19
CA TYR A 243 -0.08 14.47 8.17
C TYR A 243 0.57 15.66 7.45
N ARG A 244 1.58 16.24 8.10
CA ARG A 244 2.59 17.07 7.44
C ARG A 244 3.84 16.20 7.29
N ILE A 245 4.07 15.71 6.07
CA ILE A 245 5.23 14.85 5.79
C ILE A 245 6.49 15.71 5.84
N TYR A 246 7.26 15.57 6.92
CA TYR A 246 8.61 16.12 7.01
C TYR A 246 9.60 15.08 6.49
N ALA A 247 10.17 15.32 5.32
CA ALA A 247 11.31 14.56 4.83
C ALA A 247 12.60 15.11 5.47
N MET A 248 13.01 14.55 6.61
CA MET A 248 14.35 14.75 7.15
C MET A 248 15.33 13.82 6.43
N SER A 249 16.46 14.36 5.94
CA SER A 249 17.61 13.54 5.58
C SER A 249 18.42 13.25 6.85
N SER A 250 18.40 12.02 7.35
CA SER A 250 19.34 11.62 8.40
C SER A 250 20.72 11.36 7.79
N ILE A 251 21.54 12.40 7.68
CA ILE A 251 22.99 12.24 7.49
C ILE A 251 23.62 12.07 8.87
N SER A 252 23.63 10.83 9.37
CA SER A 252 24.47 10.43 10.51
C SER A 252 25.53 9.43 10.06
N CYS A 253 26.40 9.89 9.17
CA CYS A 253 27.70 9.24 8.94
C CYS A 253 28.57 9.44 10.19
N GLN A 254 28.68 8.42 11.05
CA GLN A 254 29.67 8.43 12.12
C GLN A 254 31.06 8.14 11.55
N THR A 255 31.97 9.10 11.75
CA THR A 255 33.27 9.16 11.07
C THR A 255 34.35 8.35 11.79
N LEU A 256 34.97 7.42 11.04
CA LEU A 256 36.37 6.93 11.09
C LEU A 256 37.18 7.03 12.39
N ARG A 257 37.72 5.87 12.81
CA ARG A 257 39.15 5.70 13.17
C ARG A 257 39.64 4.38 12.53
N ALA A 258 40.47 4.43 11.48
CA ALA A 258 41.92 4.59 11.52
C ALA A 258 42.65 3.24 11.65
N GLY A 259 43.20 2.77 10.53
CA GLY A 259 44.05 1.59 10.37
C GLY A 259 44.56 1.58 8.92
N THR A 260 45.87 1.47 8.73
CA THR A 260 46.54 1.58 7.42
C THR A 260 46.49 0.26 6.65
N ASP A 261 46.33 0.29 5.33
CA ASP A 261 47.43 0.04 4.38
C ASP A 261 46.98 -0.17 2.91
N GLU A 262 47.91 0.19 2.02
CA GLU A 262 48.10 -0.16 0.60
C GLU A 262 46.94 -0.24 -0.42
N TRP A 263 47.09 0.57 -1.48
CA TRP A 263 46.40 0.39 -2.77
C TRP A 263 47.18 -0.59 -3.66
N GLN A 264 46.61 -1.76 -3.95
CA GLN A 264 46.96 -2.54 -5.14
C GLN A 264 45.69 -3.00 -5.88
N GLN A 265 45.68 -2.81 -7.20
CA GLN A 265 44.72 -3.38 -8.15
C GLN A 265 45.43 -4.50 -8.94
N PRO A 266 44.70 -5.33 -9.72
CA PRO A 266 43.35 -5.85 -9.52
C PRO A 266 43.35 -7.40 -9.56
N MET A 267 42.22 -8.04 -9.25
CA MET A 267 41.60 -9.18 -9.98
C MET A 267 40.54 -9.89 -9.12
N ASP A 268 39.78 -10.77 -9.79
CA ASP A 268 38.83 -11.76 -9.29
C ASP A 268 38.86 -12.18 -7.80
N GLY A 269 37.68 -12.22 -7.19
CA GLY A 269 37.51 -12.76 -5.85
C GLY A 269 36.09 -12.59 -5.31
N SER A 270 35.34 -13.68 -5.27
CA SER A 270 34.08 -13.77 -4.53
C SER A 270 34.27 -13.38 -3.06
N HIS A 271 33.45 -12.45 -2.54
CA HIS A 271 32.75 -12.50 -1.24
C HIS A 271 32.25 -11.10 -0.83
N ALA A 272 31.03 -10.75 -1.27
CA ALA A 272 30.26 -9.67 -0.65
C ALA A 272 29.19 -10.27 0.25
N SER A 273 29.19 -9.91 1.54
CA SER A 273 28.24 -10.40 2.53
C SER A 273 26.82 -9.93 2.21
N GLY A 274 25.99 -10.84 1.69
CA GLY A 274 24.63 -10.51 1.29
C GLY A 274 23.69 -10.26 2.47
N SER A 275 23.09 -9.07 2.52
CA SER A 275 21.76 -8.93 3.12
C SER A 275 20.82 -9.89 2.40
N LYS A 276 20.07 -10.73 3.14
CA LYS A 276 19.15 -11.73 2.57
C LYS A 276 17.93 -11.06 1.88
N ALA A 277 18.14 -10.52 0.70
CA ALA A 277 17.14 -10.66 -0.36
C ALA A 277 17.05 -12.16 -0.66
N ALA A 278 15.85 -12.73 -0.65
CA ALA A 278 15.63 -14.14 -0.94
C ALA A 278 15.80 -14.39 -2.46
N ALA A 279 17.05 -14.45 -2.90
CA ALA A 279 17.42 -15.00 -4.19
C ALA A 279 17.15 -16.52 -4.15
N VAL A 280 15.91 -16.90 -4.41
CA VAL A 280 15.58 -18.28 -4.79
C VAL A 280 16.28 -18.52 -6.12
N ALA A 281 17.37 -19.27 -6.09
CA ALA A 281 17.99 -19.80 -7.29
C ALA A 281 17.04 -20.82 -7.93
N ALA A 282 16.12 -20.32 -8.74
CA ALA A 282 15.18 -21.13 -9.50
C ALA A 282 15.90 -21.62 -10.77
N ASP A 283 16.54 -22.78 -10.67
CA ASP A 283 17.02 -23.55 -11.83
C ASP A 283 15.83 -24.23 -12.52
N GLY A 284 14.95 -23.38 -13.06
CA GLY A 284 13.69 -23.72 -13.70
C GLY A 284 13.25 -22.58 -14.63
N PRO A 285 12.24 -22.78 -15.48
CA PRO A 285 11.81 -21.76 -16.42
C PRO A 285 11.41 -20.49 -15.67
N GLY A 286 12.11 -19.38 -15.95
CA GLY A 286 11.93 -18.11 -15.27
C GLY A 286 10.47 -17.66 -15.27
N THR A 287 10.02 -17.04 -14.18
CA THR A 287 8.62 -16.67 -13.97
C THR A 287 8.13 -15.72 -15.06
N GLN A 288 7.32 -16.22 -16.00
CA GLN A 288 6.78 -15.47 -17.14
C GLN A 288 5.65 -14.49 -16.79
N ARG A 289 5.49 -14.11 -15.51
CA ARG A 289 4.36 -13.32 -15.00
C ARG A 289 4.83 -12.16 -14.14
N THR A 290 4.43 -10.95 -14.49
CA THR A 290 4.81 -9.72 -13.78
C THR A 290 3.94 -9.56 -12.53
N GLN A 291 4.47 -9.97 -11.37
CA GLN A 291 3.82 -9.79 -10.06
C GLN A 291 4.19 -8.46 -9.39
N TYR A 292 5.34 -7.88 -9.77
CA TYR A 292 5.84 -6.59 -9.31
C TYR A 292 6.77 -6.03 -10.38
N PRO A 293 6.77 -4.72 -10.66
CA PRO A 293 7.67 -4.12 -11.64
C PRO A 293 9.13 -4.11 -11.18
N TYR A 294 10.06 -4.36 -12.12
CA TYR A 294 11.51 -4.41 -11.91
C TYR A 294 12.20 -3.17 -12.49
N VAL A 295 12.10 -2.95 -13.81
CA VAL A 295 12.77 -1.85 -14.53
C VAL A 295 11.72 -0.92 -15.09
N THR A 296 11.55 0.23 -14.44
CA THR A 296 10.44 1.14 -14.72
C THR A 296 10.86 2.41 -15.45
N GLY A 297 10.07 2.80 -16.45
CA GLY A 297 10.09 4.15 -17.02
C GLY A 297 9.11 5.06 -16.27
N SER A 298 9.52 6.30 -15.98
CA SER A 298 8.63 7.31 -15.40
C SER A 298 7.70 7.91 -16.48
N SER A 299 7.42 9.20 -16.40
CA SER A 299 6.33 9.86 -17.11
C SER A 299 6.47 9.85 -18.64
N ILE A 300 5.33 9.75 -19.32
CA ILE A 300 5.13 10.13 -20.73
C ILE A 300 4.22 11.37 -20.74
N ILE A 301 4.48 12.33 -21.62
CA ILE A 301 3.62 13.48 -21.90
C ILE A 301 3.23 13.46 -23.37
N ALA A 302 1.99 13.76 -23.70
CA ALA A 302 1.52 13.94 -25.07
C ALA A 302 0.46 15.03 -25.17
N LEU A 303 0.38 15.71 -26.32
CA LEU A 303 -0.70 16.64 -26.64
C LEU A 303 -0.98 16.72 -28.15
N LYS A 304 -2.21 17.07 -28.51
CA LYS A 304 -2.59 17.40 -29.88
C LYS A 304 -2.14 18.83 -30.19
N PHE A 305 -1.59 19.07 -31.36
CA PHE A 305 -1.33 20.41 -31.88
C PHE A 305 -2.08 20.61 -33.20
N LYS A 306 -1.87 21.73 -33.90
CA LYS A 306 -2.59 22.06 -35.13
C LYS A 306 -2.56 20.93 -36.17
N ASP A 307 -1.37 20.45 -36.52
CA ASP A 307 -1.15 19.55 -37.66
C ASP A 307 -0.96 18.07 -37.25
N GLY A 308 -1.10 17.74 -35.96
CA GLY A 308 -0.92 16.37 -35.48
C GLY A 308 -0.83 16.19 -33.96
N VAL A 309 -0.01 15.23 -33.53
CA VAL A 309 0.21 14.89 -32.11
C VAL A 309 1.71 14.88 -31.80
N ILE A 310 2.09 15.46 -30.66
CA ILE A 310 3.44 15.39 -30.09
C ILE A 310 3.43 14.49 -28.85
N MET A 311 4.50 13.72 -28.66
CA MET A 311 4.72 12.87 -27.50
C MET A 311 6.17 13.02 -27.03
N ALA A 312 6.41 12.99 -25.72
CA ALA A 312 7.72 13.12 -25.14
C ALA A 312 7.91 12.30 -23.85
N SER A 313 9.17 11.95 -23.60
CA SER A 313 9.59 11.16 -22.44
C SER A 313 11.06 11.42 -22.12
N ASP A 314 11.48 11.14 -20.89
CA ASP A 314 12.91 10.96 -20.61
C ASP A 314 13.39 9.57 -21.05
N THR A 315 14.69 9.43 -21.28
CA THR A 315 15.32 8.16 -21.67
C THR A 315 15.79 7.33 -20.47
N GLY A 316 15.20 7.56 -19.29
CA GLY A 316 15.57 6.89 -18.04
C GLY A 316 14.74 5.62 -17.81
N ALA A 317 15.40 4.56 -17.37
CA ALA A 317 14.74 3.39 -16.79
C ALA A 317 15.42 2.98 -15.47
N SER A 318 14.64 2.98 -14.40
CA SER A 318 15.11 2.81 -13.03
C SER A 318 14.82 1.42 -12.50
N TYR A 319 15.81 0.84 -11.83
CA TYR A 319 15.69 -0.38 -11.04
C TYR A 319 15.53 0.03 -9.58
N GLY A 320 14.29 0.07 -9.10
CA GLY A 320 13.94 0.70 -7.83
C GLY A 320 14.42 2.15 -7.77
N SER A 321 15.24 2.47 -6.76
CA SER A 321 15.82 3.81 -6.56
C SER A 321 16.99 4.16 -7.48
N THR A 322 17.56 3.17 -8.20
CA THR A 322 18.78 3.29 -8.99
C THR A 322 18.48 3.45 -10.47
N LEU A 323 18.94 4.54 -11.08
CA LEU A 323 18.84 4.76 -12.53
C LEU A 323 19.78 3.81 -13.29
N ARG A 324 19.29 2.62 -13.62
CA ARG A 324 20.07 1.52 -14.20
C ARG A 324 20.40 1.74 -15.67
N TYR A 325 19.44 2.23 -16.45
CA TYR A 325 19.62 2.53 -17.88
C TYR A 325 19.30 4.00 -18.16
N LYS A 326 20.17 4.67 -18.91
CA LYS A 326 20.14 6.13 -19.13
C LYS A 326 19.80 6.54 -20.56
N SER A 327 19.53 5.59 -21.46
CA SER A 327 19.29 5.84 -22.88
C SER A 327 18.35 4.78 -23.46
N VAL A 328 17.21 4.61 -22.79
CA VAL A 328 16.12 3.73 -23.20
C VAL A 328 15.09 4.56 -23.98
N GLU A 329 14.68 4.07 -25.15
CA GLU A 329 13.60 4.68 -25.92
C GLU A 329 12.25 4.15 -25.45
N ARG A 330 11.36 5.06 -25.03
CA ARG A 330 10.05 4.71 -24.47
C ARG A 330 8.87 5.15 -25.35
N ILE A 331 9.18 5.58 -26.58
CA ILE A 331 8.25 5.98 -27.63
C ILE A 331 8.62 5.22 -28.90
N LYS A 332 7.63 4.62 -29.58
CA LYS A 332 7.80 3.89 -30.85
C LYS A 332 6.66 4.21 -31.82
N ALA A 333 6.93 4.08 -33.12
CA ALA A 333 5.90 4.13 -34.15
C ALA A 333 5.20 2.78 -34.28
N VAL A 334 3.90 2.80 -34.59
CA VAL A 334 3.06 1.61 -34.75
C VAL A 334 2.28 1.79 -36.06
N GLY A 335 2.64 0.98 -37.07
CA GLY A 335 2.14 1.14 -38.43
C GLY A 335 2.45 2.53 -39.03
N LYS A 336 1.57 2.98 -39.93
CA LYS A 336 1.73 4.23 -40.68
C LYS A 336 1.15 5.46 -39.96
N HIS A 337 0.23 5.24 -39.01
CA HIS A 337 -0.67 6.28 -38.49
C HIS A 337 -0.64 6.48 -36.97
N SER A 338 0.20 5.74 -36.23
CA SER A 338 0.20 5.76 -34.76
C SER A 338 1.60 5.85 -34.15
N LEU A 339 1.68 6.49 -32.98
CA LEU A 339 2.77 6.45 -32.01
C LEU A 339 2.25 5.83 -30.70
N ILE A 340 3.08 5.02 -30.06
CA ILE A 340 2.87 4.54 -28.70
C ILE A 340 3.99 5.02 -27.78
N GLY A 341 3.64 5.44 -26.57
CA GLY A 341 4.59 5.68 -25.48
C GLY A 341 4.15 5.00 -24.20
N ALA A 342 5.11 4.53 -23.40
CA ALA A 342 4.82 3.76 -22.19
C ALA A 342 5.57 4.25 -20.93
N SER A 343 4.82 4.32 -19.83
CA SER A 343 5.37 4.33 -18.48
C SER A 343 5.07 3.01 -17.76
N GLY A 344 5.72 2.78 -16.63
CA GLY A 344 5.66 1.49 -15.92
C GLY A 344 6.74 0.53 -16.40
N GLU A 345 6.45 -0.77 -16.37
CA GLU A 345 7.46 -1.82 -16.58
C GLU A 345 7.99 -1.89 -18.02
N PHE A 346 9.31 -1.96 -18.18
CA PHE A 346 9.93 -1.95 -19.49
C PHE A 346 9.85 -3.31 -20.21
N SER A 347 9.93 -4.45 -19.50
CA SER A 347 9.76 -5.77 -20.13
C SER A 347 8.36 -5.96 -20.69
N ASP A 348 7.34 -5.53 -19.94
CA ASP A 348 5.94 -5.61 -20.37
C ASP A 348 5.69 -4.71 -21.58
N PHE A 349 6.35 -3.54 -21.65
CA PHE A 349 6.32 -2.69 -22.84
C PHE A 349 6.97 -3.36 -24.06
N GLN A 350 8.08 -4.09 -23.90
CA GLN A 350 8.70 -4.84 -25.00
C GLN A 350 7.77 -5.94 -25.54
N GLU A 351 7.05 -6.64 -24.67
CA GLU A 351 6.05 -7.66 -25.07
C GLU A 351 4.82 -7.02 -25.74
N ILE A 352 4.38 -5.84 -25.27
CA ILE A 352 3.32 -5.06 -25.93
C ILE A 352 3.74 -4.62 -27.34
N LEU A 353 5.00 -4.20 -27.52
CA LEU A 353 5.53 -3.87 -28.85
C LEU A 353 5.50 -5.10 -29.77
N ARG A 354 5.87 -6.30 -29.28
CA ARG A 354 5.77 -7.54 -30.07
C ARG A 354 4.34 -7.82 -30.54
N TYR A 355 3.33 -7.66 -29.67
CA TYR A 355 1.92 -7.81 -30.07
C TYR A 355 1.48 -6.80 -31.14
N LEU A 356 2.00 -5.57 -31.07
CA LEU A 356 1.70 -4.51 -32.03
C LEU A 356 2.42 -4.70 -33.37
N ASP A 357 3.65 -5.22 -33.35
CA ASP A 357 4.41 -5.59 -34.54
C ASP A 357 3.73 -6.76 -35.26
N GLU A 358 3.29 -7.80 -34.54
CA GLU A 358 2.51 -8.92 -35.09
C GLU A 358 1.17 -8.46 -35.68
N LEU A 359 0.47 -7.56 -34.99
CA LEU A 359 -0.79 -6.97 -35.47
C LEU A 359 -0.58 -6.13 -36.74
N THR A 360 0.45 -5.29 -36.75
CA THR A 360 0.79 -4.40 -37.89
C THR A 360 1.28 -5.21 -39.09
N LEU A 361 2.06 -6.27 -38.87
CA LEU A 361 2.51 -7.18 -39.92
C LEU A 361 1.32 -7.92 -40.54
N SER A 362 0.41 -8.44 -39.70
CA SER A 362 -0.81 -9.11 -40.15
C SER A 362 -1.67 -8.18 -41.01
N ASP A 363 -1.94 -6.95 -40.53
CA ASP A 363 -2.64 -5.88 -41.27
C ASP A 363 -1.99 -5.62 -42.63
N HIS A 364 -0.66 -5.45 -42.67
CA HIS A 364 0.09 -5.24 -43.92
C HIS A 364 0.07 -6.45 -44.87
N MET A 365 -0.08 -7.68 -44.38
CA MET A 365 -0.12 -8.89 -45.21
C MET A 365 -1.43 -9.08 -45.96
N TRP A 366 -2.52 -8.38 -45.59
CA TRP A 366 -3.79 -8.44 -46.32
C TRP A 366 -3.78 -7.66 -47.65
N ASP A 367 -2.90 -6.67 -47.77
CA ASP A 367 -2.72 -5.81 -48.97
C ASP A 367 -4.03 -5.24 -49.56
N ASP A 368 -5.01 -4.95 -48.69
CA ASP A 368 -6.33 -4.43 -49.06
C ASP A 368 -6.36 -2.89 -49.23
N GLY A 369 -5.20 -2.24 -49.05
CA GLY A 369 -5.03 -0.79 -49.09
C GLY A 369 -5.51 -0.06 -47.83
N ASN A 370 -6.09 -0.76 -46.86
CA ASN A 370 -6.39 -0.22 -45.54
C ASN A 370 -5.13 -0.27 -44.65
N SER A 371 -5.16 0.43 -43.52
CA SER A 371 -4.21 0.17 -42.43
C SER A 371 -4.77 0.65 -41.09
N LEU A 372 -4.34 0.01 -40.02
CA LEU A 372 -4.81 0.30 -38.66
C LEU A 372 -4.55 1.76 -38.26
N GLY A 373 -5.62 2.42 -37.82
CA GLY A 373 -5.56 3.75 -37.24
C GLY A 373 -5.30 3.72 -35.73
N PRO A 374 -5.02 4.89 -35.14
CA PRO A 374 -4.71 5.01 -33.71
C PRO A 374 -5.87 4.63 -32.81
N LYS A 375 -7.12 4.78 -33.26
CA LYS A 375 -8.31 4.38 -32.50
C LYS A 375 -8.50 2.87 -32.47
N GLU A 376 -8.23 2.21 -33.59
CA GLU A 376 -8.25 0.75 -33.74
C GLU A 376 -7.15 0.11 -32.88
N VAL A 377 -5.93 0.65 -32.92
CA VAL A 377 -4.80 0.23 -32.06
C VAL A 377 -5.12 0.44 -30.57
N HIS A 378 -5.70 1.59 -30.18
CA HIS A 378 -6.07 1.85 -28.79
C HIS A 378 -7.18 0.90 -28.30
N SER A 379 -8.16 0.58 -29.15
CA SER A 379 -9.22 -0.40 -28.84
C SER A 379 -8.64 -1.80 -28.63
N TYR A 380 -7.74 -2.25 -29.52
CA TYR A 380 -7.02 -3.52 -29.39
C TYR A 380 -6.25 -3.60 -28.06
N LEU A 381 -5.40 -2.60 -27.76
CA LEU A 381 -4.63 -2.55 -26.51
C LEU A 381 -5.55 -2.54 -25.29
N THR A 382 -6.66 -1.83 -25.33
CA THR A 382 -7.66 -1.85 -24.25
C THR A 382 -8.19 -3.27 -23.98
N ARG A 383 -8.46 -4.06 -25.03
CA ARG A 383 -8.89 -5.45 -24.86
C ARG A 383 -7.77 -6.35 -24.34
N VAL A 384 -6.53 -6.17 -24.80
CA VAL A 384 -5.35 -6.91 -24.32
C VAL A 384 -5.12 -6.65 -22.82
N MET A 385 -5.01 -5.39 -22.41
CA MET A 385 -4.76 -4.99 -21.02
C MET A 385 -5.86 -5.52 -20.08
N TYR A 386 -7.13 -5.39 -20.48
CA TYR A 386 -8.26 -5.90 -19.70
C TYR A 386 -8.30 -7.44 -19.62
N ASN A 387 -7.92 -8.15 -20.69
CA ASN A 387 -7.83 -9.62 -20.69
C ASN A 387 -6.73 -10.13 -19.74
N ARG A 388 -5.56 -9.47 -19.77
CA ARG A 388 -4.42 -9.73 -18.87
C ARG A 388 -4.81 -9.52 -17.39
N ARG A 389 -5.49 -8.40 -17.08
CA ARG A 389 -6.07 -8.16 -15.75
C ARG A 389 -7.00 -9.28 -15.29
N ASN A 390 -7.94 -9.72 -16.13
CA ASN A 390 -8.93 -10.75 -15.77
C ASN A 390 -8.30 -12.13 -15.50
N LYS A 391 -7.07 -12.36 -15.95
CA LYS A 391 -6.27 -13.56 -15.65
C LYS A 391 -5.41 -13.42 -14.38
N PHE A 392 -5.53 -12.31 -13.64
CA PHE A 392 -4.67 -11.93 -12.52
C PHE A 392 -3.17 -11.90 -12.90
N ASP A 393 -2.89 -11.54 -14.15
CA ASP A 393 -1.56 -11.49 -14.75
C ASP A 393 -1.43 -10.21 -15.61
N PRO A 394 -1.57 -9.02 -14.99
CA PRO A 394 -1.66 -7.75 -15.69
C PRO A 394 -0.31 -7.34 -16.33
N LEU A 395 -0.38 -6.48 -17.35
CA LEU A 395 0.81 -5.82 -17.91
C LEU A 395 0.98 -4.45 -17.24
N TRP A 396 2.13 -4.22 -16.60
CA TRP A 396 2.33 -3.17 -15.61
C TRP A 396 2.62 -1.78 -16.21
N ASN A 397 1.86 -1.40 -17.23
CA ASN A 397 2.06 -0.17 -18.00
C ASN A 397 0.90 0.81 -17.93
N SER A 398 1.22 2.08 -18.20
CA SER A 398 0.25 3.06 -18.72
C SER A 398 0.72 3.49 -20.11
N LEU A 399 -0.10 3.18 -21.10
CA LEU A 399 0.19 3.38 -22.52
C LEU A 399 -0.53 4.63 -23.00
N VAL A 400 0.16 5.46 -23.78
CA VAL A 400 -0.41 6.61 -24.49
C VAL A 400 -0.31 6.32 -25.98
N ILE A 401 -1.45 6.39 -26.68
CA ILE A 401 -1.57 6.16 -28.12
C ILE A 401 -1.95 7.48 -28.76
N GLY A 402 -1.08 8.02 -29.62
CA GLY A 402 -1.31 9.25 -30.37
C GLY A 402 -1.18 9.01 -31.87
N GLY A 403 -1.97 9.66 -32.70
CA GLY A 403 -1.89 9.44 -34.14
C GLY A 403 -2.76 10.35 -34.99
N VAL A 404 -2.57 10.25 -36.30
CA VAL A 404 -3.36 10.96 -37.30
C VAL A 404 -3.68 10.01 -38.45
N LYS A 405 -4.97 9.83 -38.75
CA LYS A 405 -5.45 9.06 -39.90
C LYS A 405 -6.41 9.92 -40.72
N LYS A 406 -6.37 9.79 -42.04
CA LYS A 406 -7.35 10.43 -42.93
C LYS A 406 -8.65 9.61 -42.88
N GLY A 407 -9.67 10.18 -42.26
CA GLY A 407 -11.02 9.62 -42.19
C GLY A 407 -11.95 10.21 -43.25
N PRO A 408 -13.22 9.74 -43.34
CA PRO A 408 -14.20 10.27 -44.29
C PRO A 408 -14.53 11.76 -44.10
N LYS A 409 -14.19 12.33 -42.94
CA LYS A 409 -14.44 13.74 -42.56
C LYS A 409 -13.19 14.63 -42.62
N GLY A 410 -12.05 14.10 -43.08
CA GLY A 410 -10.76 14.81 -43.12
C GLY A 410 -9.71 14.19 -42.21
N GLU A 411 -8.79 15.00 -41.70
CA GLU A 411 -7.68 14.55 -40.86
C GLU A 411 -8.13 14.40 -39.39
N GLU A 412 -8.20 13.17 -38.90
CA GLU A 412 -8.67 12.87 -37.54
C GLU A 412 -7.47 12.67 -36.60
N LYS A 413 -7.26 13.65 -35.71
CA LYS A 413 -6.21 13.65 -34.68
C LYS A 413 -6.66 12.90 -33.42
N TYR A 414 -6.03 11.78 -33.13
CA TYR A 414 -6.36 10.90 -32.02
C TYR A 414 -5.31 10.97 -30.90
N LEU A 415 -5.75 11.01 -29.65
CA LEU A 415 -4.90 10.85 -28.48
C LEU A 415 -5.70 10.17 -27.37
N GLY A 416 -5.28 8.98 -26.97
CA GLY A 416 -5.90 8.17 -25.94
C GLY A 416 -4.88 7.55 -25.00
N MET A 417 -5.35 7.14 -23.83
CA MET A 417 -4.55 6.46 -22.80
C MET A 417 -5.27 5.24 -22.28
N VAL A 418 -4.51 4.17 -22.01
CA VAL A 418 -4.98 2.97 -21.32
C VAL A 418 -4.01 2.59 -20.21
N ASN A 419 -4.53 2.22 -19.04
CA ASN A 419 -3.74 1.74 -17.90
C ASN A 419 -3.79 0.21 -17.75
N MET A 420 -2.93 -0.32 -16.87
CA MET A 420 -2.88 -1.72 -16.41
C MET A 420 -4.26 -2.32 -16.03
N ILE A 421 -5.19 -1.48 -15.57
CA ILE A 421 -6.51 -1.89 -15.08
C ILE A 421 -7.54 -1.98 -16.24
N GLY A 422 -7.19 -1.50 -17.44
CA GLY A 422 -8.08 -1.38 -18.60
C GLY A 422 -8.97 -0.13 -18.58
N THR A 423 -8.76 0.79 -17.63
CA THR A 423 -9.33 2.15 -17.73
C THR A 423 -8.71 2.83 -18.93
N HIS A 424 -9.54 3.39 -19.80
CA HIS A 424 -9.12 4.05 -21.02
C HIS A 424 -9.98 5.29 -21.28
N PHE A 425 -9.38 6.33 -21.85
CA PHE A 425 -10.05 7.58 -22.20
C PHE A 425 -9.33 8.31 -23.34
N GLU A 426 -9.97 9.34 -23.89
CA GLU A 426 -9.46 10.21 -24.94
C GLU A 426 -9.42 11.65 -24.42
N GLU A 427 -8.30 12.35 -24.58
CA GLU A 427 -8.14 13.76 -24.19
C GLU A 427 -7.28 14.51 -25.23
N ASN A 428 -7.23 15.84 -25.15
CA ASN A 428 -6.37 16.66 -26.00
C ASN A 428 -4.92 16.77 -25.49
N HIS A 429 -4.71 16.49 -24.21
CA HIS A 429 -3.41 16.39 -23.54
C HIS A 429 -3.43 15.22 -22.56
N ILE A 430 -2.33 14.49 -22.44
CA ILE A 430 -2.23 13.31 -21.57
C ILE A 430 -0.84 13.32 -20.91
N ALA A 431 -0.79 12.96 -19.63
CA ALA A 431 0.45 12.65 -18.95
C ALA A 431 0.28 11.43 -18.05
N THR A 432 1.31 10.59 -17.95
CA THR A 432 1.30 9.38 -17.12
C THR A 432 2.32 9.47 -15.98
N GLY A 433 2.19 8.61 -14.97
CA GLY A 433 3.07 8.61 -13.81
C GLY A 433 3.03 9.95 -13.06
N PHE A 434 4.20 10.44 -12.64
CA PHE A 434 4.33 11.72 -11.92
C PHE A 434 3.90 12.93 -12.77
N GLY A 435 3.98 12.82 -14.09
CA GLY A 435 3.46 13.80 -15.07
C GLY A 435 1.97 14.09 -14.90
N ASN A 436 1.17 13.12 -14.45
CA ASN A 436 -0.25 13.34 -14.21
C ASN A 436 -0.52 14.37 -13.09
N HIS A 437 0.42 14.54 -12.16
CA HIS A 437 0.31 15.51 -11.06
C HIS A 437 0.99 16.84 -11.37
N MET A 438 2.12 16.83 -12.09
CA MET A 438 2.94 18.03 -12.31
C MET A 438 2.77 18.68 -13.69
N ALA A 439 2.56 17.89 -14.76
CA ALA A 439 2.44 18.39 -16.12
C ALA A 439 1.00 18.76 -16.49
N ILE A 440 0.00 17.97 -16.08
CA ILE A 440 -1.43 18.22 -16.40
C ILE A 440 -1.90 19.63 -16.02
N PRO A 441 -1.56 20.22 -14.85
CA PRO A 441 -1.95 21.60 -14.54
C PRO A 441 -1.42 22.61 -15.55
N ILE A 442 -0.15 22.48 -15.97
CA ILE A 442 0.50 23.37 -16.94
C ILE A 442 -0.16 23.20 -18.32
N LEU A 443 -0.37 21.95 -18.74
CA LEU A 443 -1.03 21.61 -20.01
C LEU A 443 -2.46 22.19 -20.07
N ARG A 444 -3.24 22.06 -18.99
CA ARG A 444 -4.62 22.60 -18.93
C ARG A 444 -4.68 24.13 -18.98
N THR A 445 -3.64 24.84 -18.53
CA THR A 445 -3.61 26.31 -18.55
C THR A 445 -3.09 26.88 -19.87
N GLU A 446 -2.15 26.21 -20.54
CA GLU A 446 -1.39 26.79 -21.65
C GLU A 446 -1.66 26.14 -23.02
N TRP A 447 -2.32 24.97 -23.06
CA TRP A 447 -2.67 24.29 -24.30
C TRP A 447 -3.76 25.04 -25.09
N ARG A 448 -3.59 25.08 -26.42
CA ARG A 448 -4.60 25.55 -27.38
C ARG A 448 -4.62 24.64 -28.60
N GLU A 449 -5.77 24.54 -29.28
CA GLU A 449 -5.93 23.66 -30.44
C GLU A 449 -5.15 24.13 -31.68
N ASP A 450 -4.90 25.43 -31.78
CA ASP A 450 -4.25 26.10 -32.91
C ASP A 450 -2.71 26.16 -32.82
N MET A 451 -2.11 25.62 -31.76
CA MET A 451 -0.67 25.69 -31.50
C MET A 451 0.17 25.11 -32.65
N THR A 452 1.24 25.81 -33.01
CA THR A 452 2.25 25.27 -33.94
C THR A 452 3.08 24.18 -33.28
N PHE A 453 3.84 23.42 -34.07
CA PHE A 453 4.76 22.41 -33.55
C PHE A 453 5.80 23.01 -32.59
N GLU A 454 6.32 24.21 -32.87
CA GLU A 454 7.32 24.90 -32.06
C GLU A 454 6.74 25.39 -30.72
N GLU A 455 5.49 25.84 -30.71
CA GLU A 455 4.78 26.18 -29.47
C GLU A 455 4.50 24.91 -28.63
N ALA A 456 4.08 23.83 -29.29
CA ALA A 456 3.83 22.54 -28.66
C ALA A 456 5.10 21.96 -28.02
N VAL A 457 6.25 22.02 -28.72
CA VAL A 457 7.56 21.65 -28.18
C VAL A 457 7.88 22.47 -26.93
N LYS A 458 7.78 23.81 -26.96
CA LYS A 458 8.06 24.66 -25.79
C LYS A 458 7.20 24.33 -24.58
N LEU A 459 5.91 24.05 -24.78
CA LEU A 459 5.00 23.65 -23.71
C LEU A 459 5.38 22.28 -23.12
N VAL A 460 5.75 21.32 -23.95
CA VAL A 460 6.23 20.00 -23.52
C VAL A 460 7.57 20.10 -22.79
N GLU A 461 8.54 20.86 -23.31
CA GLU A 461 9.84 21.12 -22.67
C GLU A 461 9.68 21.75 -21.28
N LYS A 462 8.77 22.72 -21.14
CA LYS A 462 8.43 23.33 -19.84
C LYS A 462 7.89 22.29 -18.85
N CYS A 463 7.03 21.37 -19.29
CA CYS A 463 6.53 20.28 -18.45
C CYS A 463 7.64 19.28 -18.07
N LEU A 464 8.50 18.90 -19.02
CA LEU A 464 9.65 18.02 -18.78
C LEU A 464 10.66 18.64 -17.82
N LEU A 465 10.91 19.95 -17.91
CA LEU A 465 11.80 20.68 -17.00
C LEU A 465 11.25 20.70 -15.56
N VAL A 466 9.94 20.88 -15.38
CA VAL A 466 9.30 20.77 -14.06
C VAL A 466 9.41 19.36 -13.50
N LEU A 467 9.25 18.33 -14.34
CA LEU A 467 9.47 16.93 -13.94
C LEU A 467 10.94 16.68 -13.55
N LEU A 468 11.91 17.18 -14.31
CA LEU A 468 13.33 17.05 -14.00
C LEU A 468 13.70 17.60 -12.62
N TYR A 469 13.05 18.69 -12.19
CA TYR A 469 13.28 19.30 -10.89
C TYR A 469 12.54 18.62 -9.72
N ARG A 470 11.53 17.77 -9.98
CA ARG A 470 10.61 17.26 -8.95
C ARG A 470 10.47 15.73 -8.90
N ASP A 471 10.71 15.02 -9.99
CA ASP A 471 10.73 13.56 -10.05
C ASP A 471 12.18 13.06 -9.95
N ARG A 472 12.49 12.37 -8.85
CA ARG A 472 13.79 11.73 -8.59
C ARG A 472 14.23 10.70 -9.64
N SER A 473 13.29 10.22 -10.46
CA SER A 473 13.48 9.15 -11.44
C SER A 473 13.83 9.69 -12.82
N SER A 474 13.64 11.01 -13.03
CA SER A 474 13.84 11.65 -14.33
C SER A 474 15.30 11.99 -14.58
N ILE A 475 15.69 12.00 -15.85
CA ILE A 475 17.04 12.33 -16.32
C ILE A 475 16.97 13.48 -17.32
N ASN A 476 17.97 14.37 -17.31
CA ASN A 476 18.10 15.45 -18.29
C ASN A 476 18.53 14.94 -19.68
N LYS A 477 17.76 14.00 -20.24
CA LYS A 477 17.91 13.46 -21.58
C LYS A 477 16.52 13.03 -22.05
N PHE A 478 15.92 13.85 -22.91
CA PHE A 478 14.54 13.75 -23.36
C PHE A 478 14.46 13.38 -24.83
N GLN A 479 13.48 12.56 -25.17
CA GLN A 479 13.11 12.18 -26.53
C GLN A 479 11.74 12.76 -26.84
N ILE A 480 11.61 13.42 -28.00
CA ILE A 480 10.35 13.89 -28.55
C ILE A 480 10.05 13.09 -29.83
N ALA A 481 8.78 12.77 -30.04
CA ALA A 481 8.25 12.29 -31.31
C ALA A 481 7.07 13.17 -31.73
N LYS A 482 6.92 13.38 -33.04
CA LYS A 482 5.71 13.94 -33.66
C LYS A 482 5.09 12.91 -34.59
N ILE A 483 3.78 13.02 -34.79
CA ILE A 483 3.08 12.34 -35.86
C ILE A 483 2.10 13.29 -36.54
N THR A 484 2.19 13.39 -37.86
CA THR A 484 1.33 14.18 -38.75
C THR A 484 0.78 13.24 -39.84
N THR A 485 0.05 13.76 -40.83
CA THR A 485 -0.40 12.95 -41.98
C THR A 485 0.72 12.49 -42.91
N GLU A 486 1.94 13.00 -42.75
CA GLU A 486 3.16 12.51 -43.44
C GLU A 486 3.74 11.25 -42.76
N GLY A 487 3.37 10.98 -41.51
CA GLY A 487 3.84 9.86 -40.71
C GLY A 487 4.50 10.27 -39.38
N ALA A 488 5.19 9.33 -38.76
CA ALA A 488 5.90 9.53 -37.50
C ALA A 488 7.33 10.04 -37.71
N THR A 489 7.77 10.99 -36.88
CA THR A 489 9.18 11.41 -36.77
C THR A 489 9.60 11.37 -35.30
N ILE A 490 10.56 10.50 -34.97
CA ILE A 490 11.15 10.42 -33.63
C ILE A 490 12.49 11.16 -33.67
N TYR A 491 12.64 12.18 -32.82
CA TYR A 491 13.84 12.99 -32.76
C TYR A 491 14.91 12.34 -31.84
N PRO A 492 16.21 12.55 -32.11
CA PRO A 492 17.27 12.05 -31.26
C PRO A 492 17.20 12.68 -29.86
N PRO A 493 17.56 11.95 -28.78
CA PRO A 493 17.46 12.50 -27.44
C PRO A 493 18.40 13.68 -27.17
N TYR A 494 17.90 14.71 -26.49
CA TYR A 494 18.62 15.94 -26.19
C TYR A 494 18.42 16.37 -24.72
N SER A 495 19.20 17.35 -24.25
CA SER A 495 19.17 17.85 -22.87
C SER A 495 18.64 19.28 -22.82
N LEU A 496 17.88 19.61 -21.78
CA LEU A 496 17.37 20.96 -21.51
C LEU A 496 18.33 21.74 -20.62
N LYS A 497 18.36 23.06 -20.80
CA LYS A 497 19.15 23.98 -19.96
C LYS A 497 18.45 24.18 -18.61
N THR A 498 19.06 23.67 -17.54
CA THR A 498 18.59 23.89 -16.17
C THR A 498 19.10 25.22 -15.59
N TYR A 499 18.37 25.80 -14.64
CA TYR A 499 18.76 27.00 -13.90
C TYR A 499 18.67 26.75 -12.39
N TRP A 500 19.78 26.94 -11.69
CA TRP A 500 19.92 26.68 -10.25
C TRP A 500 20.28 27.94 -9.43
N GLY A 501 20.47 29.10 -10.06
CA GLY A 501 20.84 30.36 -9.41
C GLY A 501 19.65 31.07 -8.73
N PHE A 502 18.85 30.36 -7.94
CA PHE A 502 17.90 30.98 -7.03
C PHE A 502 18.53 31.05 -5.64
N ALA A 503 18.34 32.14 -4.91
CA ALA A 503 18.92 32.33 -3.57
C ALA A 503 18.64 31.16 -2.59
N ALA A 504 17.50 30.48 -2.73
CA ALA A 504 17.14 29.29 -1.94
C ALA A 504 18.03 28.05 -2.21
N PHE A 505 18.75 27.99 -3.34
CA PHE A 505 19.76 26.97 -3.65
C PHE A 505 21.19 27.42 -3.34
N GLU A 506 21.45 28.73 -3.20
CA GLU A 506 22.77 29.26 -2.86
C GLU A 506 23.13 28.99 -1.38
N ASN A 507 22.16 29.05 -0.48
CA ASN A 507 22.32 28.66 0.92
C ASN A 507 21.10 27.87 1.44
N PRO A 508 20.96 26.58 1.08
CA PRO A 508 19.79 25.77 1.45
C PRO A 508 19.63 25.58 2.98
N ALA A 509 20.72 25.67 3.75
CA ALA A 509 20.68 25.58 5.21
C ALA A 509 19.97 26.77 5.88
N GLN A 510 19.98 27.95 5.26
CA GLN A 510 19.42 29.17 5.85
C GLN A 510 17.87 29.14 5.95
N GLY A 511 17.21 28.34 5.10
CA GLY A 511 15.76 28.11 5.17
C GLY A 511 15.36 26.86 5.96
N ALA A 512 16.33 26.02 6.38
CA ALA A 512 16.10 24.71 6.94
C ALA A 512 16.39 24.66 8.46
N VAL A 513 15.58 25.38 9.23
CA VAL A 513 15.67 25.36 10.70
C VAL A 513 15.39 23.94 11.21
N GLY A 514 16.44 23.22 11.59
CA GLY A 514 16.36 21.86 12.13
C GLY A 514 16.94 20.74 11.24
N SER A 515 17.52 21.04 10.07
CA SER A 515 18.30 20.03 9.33
C SER A 515 19.74 19.96 9.86
N TRP A 516 20.10 18.80 10.41
CA TRP A 516 21.47 18.40 10.75
C TRP A 516 21.92 17.28 9.80
#